data_AF-A0A2V5Q437-F1
#
_entry.id   AF-A0A2V5Q437-F1
#
_cell.length_a   1.000
_cell.length_b   1.000
_cell.length_c   1.000
_cell.angle_alpha   90.00
_cell.angle_beta   90.00
_cell.angle_gamma   90.00
#
_symmetry.space_group_name_H-M   'P 1'
#
loop_
_entity.id
_entity.type
_entity.pdbx_description
1 polymer ?
#
loop_
_entity_poly.entity_id
_entity_poly.type
_entity_poly.pdbx_seq_one_letter_code
_entity_poly.pdbx_strand_id
1 'polypeptide(L)'
;MKRILISAVLILVACSTLRATEALIFDEGGYNLYILIGDGDHGSTVAQVRFTPPGGKDWISVPREQLKIEKFDEDKQVLVMHFTNQTKKPELPPTFSFSAKKKNAVLSIEGKKIKSSFDWLAE
;
A
#
# COMPACT_ATOMS: atom_id res chain seq x y z
N MET A 1 6.58 -39.94 -46.35
CA MET A 1 7.27 -39.50 -45.11
C MET A 1 6.67 -38.16 -44.68
N LYS A 2 5.82 -38.14 -43.66
CA LYS A 2 5.17 -36.90 -43.17
C LYS A 2 5.98 -36.35 -41.99
N ARG A 3 6.61 -35.19 -42.16
CA ARG A 3 7.30 -34.46 -41.09
C ARG A 3 6.26 -33.57 -40.40
N ILE A 4 5.93 -33.89 -39.16
CA ILE A 4 5.05 -33.07 -38.32
C ILE A 4 5.96 -32.03 -37.65
N LEU A 5 5.82 -30.77 -38.05
CA LEU A 5 6.49 -29.64 -37.40
C LEU A 5 5.69 -29.30 -36.14
N ILE A 6 6.25 -29.59 -34.97
CA ILE A 6 5.71 -29.20 -33.67
C ILE A 6 6.08 -27.74 -33.47
N SER A 7 5.11 -26.84 -33.62
CA SER A 7 5.28 -25.41 -33.37
C SER A 7 5.15 -25.16 -31.87
N ALA A 8 6.27 -24.90 -31.20
CA ALA A 8 6.28 -24.53 -29.78
C ALA A 8 5.90 -23.04 -29.66
N VAL A 9 4.67 -22.78 -29.20
CA VAL A 9 4.21 -21.42 -28.88
C VAL A 9 4.85 -21.01 -27.55
N LEU A 10 5.88 -20.16 -27.62
CA LEU A 10 6.48 -19.53 -26.44
C LEU A 10 5.54 -18.43 -25.94
N ILE A 11 4.75 -18.69 -24.90
CA ILE A 11 3.95 -17.66 -24.23
C ILE A 11 4.89 -16.92 -23.27
N LEU A 12 5.44 -15.79 -23.72
CA LEU A 12 6.12 -14.83 -22.86
C LEU A 12 5.06 -14.14 -22.00
N VAL A 13 4.84 -14.66 -20.80
CA VAL A 13 4.07 -13.95 -19.77
C VAL A 13 4.93 -12.78 -19.30
N ALA A 14 4.57 -11.56 -19.74
CA ALA A 14 5.15 -10.34 -19.20
C ALA A 14 4.67 -10.18 -17.74
N CYS A 15 5.42 -10.76 -16.80
CA CYS A 15 5.27 -10.41 -15.39
C CYS A 15 5.80 -8.99 -15.22
N SER A 16 4.92 -8.03 -14.97
CA SER A 16 5.30 -6.70 -14.53
C SER A 16 6.08 -6.82 -13.22
N THR A 17 7.36 -6.45 -13.25
CA THR A 17 8.19 -6.44 -12.04
C THR A 17 7.84 -5.20 -11.24
N LEU A 18 6.96 -5.33 -10.24
CA LEU A 18 6.76 -4.27 -9.26
C LEU A 18 7.98 -4.25 -8.35
N ARG A 19 8.82 -3.23 -8.44
CA ARG A 19 9.99 -3.06 -7.56
C ARG A 19 9.57 -2.21 -6.38
N ALA A 20 9.86 -2.64 -5.16
CA ALA A 20 9.76 -1.76 -4.00
C ALA A 20 10.79 -0.64 -4.15
N THR A 21 10.37 0.60 -4.02
CA THR A 21 11.22 1.78 -4.25
C THR A 21 11.20 2.72 -3.07
N GLU A 22 10.06 2.89 -2.40
CA GLU A 22 9.97 3.75 -1.24
C GLU A 22 9.04 3.17 -0.17
N ALA A 23 9.28 3.54 1.09
CA ALA A 23 8.40 3.21 2.20
C ALA A 23 7.98 4.47 2.97
N LEU A 24 6.70 4.55 3.32
CA LEU A 24 6.16 5.53 4.24
C LEU A 24 5.82 4.82 5.54
N ILE A 25 6.38 5.32 6.64
CA ILE A 25 6.13 4.78 7.99
C ILE A 25 5.43 5.85 8.81
N PHE A 26 4.29 5.48 9.39
CA PHE A 26 3.58 6.26 10.38
C PHE A 26 3.55 5.45 11.67
N ASP A 27 4.06 6.03 12.76
CA ASP A 27 4.06 5.45 14.10
C ASP A 27 3.64 6.55 15.08
N GLU A 28 2.35 6.59 15.42
CA GLU A 28 1.81 7.59 16.34
C GLU A 28 0.47 7.17 16.95
N GLY A 29 0.20 7.61 18.18
CA GLY A 29 -1.05 7.28 18.88
C GLY A 29 -1.25 5.77 19.13
N GLY A 30 -0.16 4.99 19.10
CA GLY A 30 -0.15 3.54 19.22
C GLY A 30 -0.47 2.79 17.93
N TYR A 31 -0.81 3.48 16.84
CA TYR A 31 -1.07 2.85 15.55
C TYR A 31 0.16 2.93 14.67
N ASN A 32 0.42 1.84 13.95
CA ASN A 32 1.45 1.82 12.94
C ASN A 32 0.87 1.56 11.55
N LEU A 33 1.34 2.32 10.56
CA LEU A 33 1.11 2.05 9.15
C LEU A 33 2.47 1.98 8.44
N TYR A 34 2.66 0.90 7.70
CA TYR A 34 3.76 0.73 6.77
C TYR A 34 3.19 0.70 5.36
N ILE A 35 3.58 1.65 4.52
CA ILE A 35 3.07 1.79 3.17
C ILE A 35 4.24 1.65 2.21
N LEU A 36 4.21 0.61 1.41
CA LEU A 36 5.19 0.36 0.38
C LEU A 36 4.73 0.99 -0.93
N ILE A 37 5.56 1.85 -1.50
CA ILE A 37 5.46 2.33 -2.86
C ILE A 37 6.29 1.39 -3.73
N GLY A 38 5.70 1.00 -4.86
CA GLY A 38 6.42 0.24 -5.87
C GLY A 38 6.31 0.86 -7.24
N ASP A 39 7.38 0.68 -8.01
CA ASP A 39 7.49 1.15 -9.39
C ASP A 39 7.17 0.02 -10.36
N GLY A 40 6.36 0.35 -11.36
CA GLY A 40 6.06 -0.52 -12.49
C GLY A 40 6.01 0.25 -13.80
N ASP A 41 5.66 -0.45 -14.88
CA ASP A 41 5.66 0.10 -16.25
C ASP A 41 4.72 1.31 -16.45
N HIS A 42 3.79 1.52 -15.52
CA HIS A 42 2.81 2.61 -15.55
C HIS A 42 3.07 3.67 -14.46
N GLY A 43 4.26 3.68 -13.88
CA GLY A 43 4.66 4.60 -12.81
C GLY A 43 4.49 4.01 -11.41
N SER A 44 4.84 4.82 -10.42
CA SER A 44 4.83 4.45 -9.00
C SER A 44 3.41 4.29 -8.48
N THR A 45 3.21 3.34 -7.56
CA THR A 45 1.90 3.03 -6.99
C THR A 45 2.02 2.52 -5.57
N VAL A 46 0.95 2.61 -4.78
CA VAL A 46 0.88 1.96 -3.48
C VAL A 46 0.81 0.44 -3.69
N ALA A 47 1.93 -0.22 -3.43
CA ALA A 47 2.13 -1.65 -3.62
C ALA A 47 1.54 -2.46 -2.45
N GLN A 48 1.82 -2.04 -1.21
CA GLN A 48 1.37 -2.74 -0.01
C GLN A 48 1.07 -1.75 1.11
N VAL A 49 0.07 -2.05 1.92
CA VAL A 49 -0.14 -1.37 3.21
C VAL A 49 -0.20 -2.45 4.28
N ARG A 50 0.55 -2.24 5.36
CA ARG A 50 0.45 -3.02 6.59
C ARG A 50 0.04 -2.12 7.74
N PHE A 51 -0.68 -2.70 8.67
CA PHE A 51 -1.27 -2.02 9.80
C PHE A 51 -0.97 -2.79 11.09
N THR A 52 -0.67 -2.08 12.17
CA THR A 52 -0.62 -2.64 13.52
C THR A 52 -1.44 -1.74 14.46
N PRO A 53 -2.43 -2.30 15.19
CA PRO A 53 -3.21 -1.54 16.16
C PRO A 53 -2.42 -1.26 17.46
N PRO A 54 -2.92 -0.41 18.36
CA PRO A 54 -2.35 -0.17 19.68
C PRO A 54 -2.14 -1.46 20.47
N GLY A 55 -0.90 -1.68 20.89
CA GLY A 55 -0.50 -2.90 21.62
C GLY A 55 -0.37 -4.15 20.73
N GLY A 56 -0.63 -4.05 19.43
CA GLY A 56 -0.37 -5.10 18.47
C GLY A 56 1.13 -5.32 18.27
N LYS A 57 1.53 -6.57 18.02
CA LYS A 57 2.92 -6.95 17.76
C LYS A 57 3.18 -7.30 16.29
N ASP A 58 2.16 -7.79 15.61
CA ASP A 58 2.27 -8.28 14.25
C ASP A 58 1.77 -7.24 13.24
N TRP A 59 2.42 -7.23 12.07
CA TRP A 59 1.99 -6.44 10.93
C TRP A 59 0.88 -7.16 10.18
N ILE A 60 -0.29 -6.55 10.10
CA ILE A 60 -1.44 -7.10 9.40
C ILE A 60 -1.47 -6.51 7.99
N SER A 61 -1.42 -7.37 6.97
CA SER A 61 -1.56 -6.92 5.57
C SER A 61 -2.98 -6.44 5.30
N VAL A 62 -3.09 -5.19 4.86
CA VAL A 62 -4.35 -4.61 4.41
C VAL A 62 -4.60 -5.05 2.96
N PRO A 63 -5.74 -5.71 2.65
CA PRO A 63 -6.02 -6.15 1.30
C PRO A 63 -6.13 -4.97 0.33
N ARG A 64 -5.44 -5.05 -0.81
CA ARG A 64 -5.32 -3.94 -1.77
C ARG A 64 -6.67 -3.54 -2.37
N GLU A 65 -7.56 -4.51 -2.56
CA GLU A 65 -8.92 -4.36 -3.05
C GLU A 65 -9.85 -3.62 -2.07
N GLN A 66 -9.49 -3.57 -0.79
CA GLN A 66 -10.20 -2.83 0.25
C GLN A 66 -9.62 -1.43 0.48
N LEU A 67 -8.56 -1.09 -0.25
CA LEU A 67 -7.91 0.21 -0.24
C LEU A 67 -8.32 1.03 -1.47
N LYS A 68 -8.96 2.16 -1.21
CA LYS A 68 -9.20 3.19 -2.20
C LYS A 68 -8.09 4.23 -2.11
N ILE A 69 -7.25 4.31 -3.12
CA ILE A 69 -6.27 5.39 -3.27
C ILE A 69 -6.99 6.54 -3.97
N GLU A 70 -7.25 7.63 -3.24
CA GLU A 70 -7.96 8.79 -3.78
C GLU A 70 -7.02 9.75 -4.48
N LYS A 71 -5.78 9.85 -3.99
CA LYS A 71 -4.74 10.67 -4.59
C LYS A 71 -3.37 10.08 -4.29
N PHE A 72 -2.53 9.97 -5.30
CA PHE A 72 -1.13 9.62 -5.16
C PHE A 72 -0.32 10.44 -6.16
N ASP A 73 0.72 11.12 -5.66
CA ASP A 73 1.63 11.97 -6.43
C ASP A 73 2.95 11.98 -5.67
N GLU A 74 3.88 11.15 -6.11
CA GLU A 74 5.19 10.94 -5.48
C GLU A 74 6.05 12.21 -5.54
N ASP A 75 6.10 12.88 -6.70
CA ASP A 75 6.82 14.14 -6.89
C ASP A 75 6.37 15.22 -5.91
N LYS A 76 5.06 15.31 -5.65
CA LYS A 76 4.49 16.25 -4.67
C LYS A 76 4.44 15.69 -3.26
N GLN A 77 4.88 14.45 -3.05
CA GLN A 77 4.84 13.72 -1.78
C GLN A 77 3.43 13.73 -1.17
N VAL A 78 2.43 13.39 -1.99
CA VAL A 78 1.01 13.34 -1.58
C VAL A 78 0.47 11.92 -1.70
N LEU A 79 -0.11 11.44 -0.60
CA LEU A 79 -0.91 10.22 -0.58
C LEU A 79 -2.21 10.48 0.19
N VAL A 80 -3.34 10.11 -0.39
CA VAL A 80 -4.65 10.08 0.28
C VAL A 80 -5.28 8.73 -0.02
N MET A 81 -5.59 7.99 1.05
CA MET A 81 -6.22 6.68 0.93
C MET A 81 -7.29 6.47 1.98
N HIS A 82 -8.23 5.60 1.64
CA HIS A 82 -9.30 5.15 2.50
C HIS A 82 -9.35 3.63 2.52
N PHE A 83 -9.55 3.07 3.70
CA PHE A 83 -9.75 1.64 3.91
C PHE A 83 -11.15 1.39 4.47
N THR A 84 -11.80 0.33 3.97
CA THR A 84 -13.05 -0.21 4.52
C THR A 84 -12.93 -1.72 4.64
N ASN A 85 -13.08 -2.26 5.86
CA ASN A 85 -12.97 -3.69 6.12
C ASN A 85 -14.24 -4.42 5.67
N GLN A 86 -14.30 -4.78 4.39
CA GLN A 86 -15.44 -5.49 3.80
C GLN A 86 -15.51 -6.95 4.26
N THR A 87 -14.36 -7.55 4.59
CA THR A 87 -14.24 -8.95 5.03
C THR A 87 -14.55 -9.17 6.51
N LYS A 88 -14.79 -8.10 7.28
CA LYS A 88 -14.98 -8.15 8.74
C LYS A 88 -13.87 -8.91 9.48
N LYS A 89 -12.62 -8.79 9.01
CA LYS A 89 -11.46 -9.37 9.73
C LYS A 89 -11.34 -8.68 11.09
N PRO A 90 -11.38 -9.39 12.22
CA PRO A 90 -11.45 -8.78 13.55
C PRO A 90 -10.18 -7.98 13.90
N GLU A 91 -9.06 -8.30 13.28
CA GLU A 91 -7.77 -7.64 13.50
C GLU A 91 -7.64 -6.27 12.81
N LEU A 92 -8.51 -5.97 11.84
CA LEU A 92 -8.52 -4.71 11.10
C LEU A 92 -9.67 -3.82 11.58
N PRO A 93 -9.46 -2.50 11.69
CA PRO A 93 -10.53 -1.58 12.07
C PRO A 93 -11.66 -1.60 11.03
N PRO A 94 -12.90 -1.20 11.37
CA PRO A 94 -13.98 -1.11 10.38
C PRO A 94 -13.64 -0.19 9.19
N THR A 95 -12.97 0.92 9.48
CA THR A 95 -12.49 1.89 8.50
C THR A 95 -11.35 2.73 9.07
N PHE A 96 -10.49 3.24 8.19
CA PHE A 96 -9.62 4.37 8.47
C PHE A 96 -9.38 5.20 7.20
N SER A 97 -8.97 6.44 7.36
CA SER A 97 -8.35 7.22 6.28
C SER A 97 -6.96 7.67 6.66
N PHE A 98 -6.08 7.71 5.67
CA PHE A 98 -4.72 8.20 5.83
C PHE A 98 -4.44 9.27 4.78
N SER A 99 -3.90 10.39 5.22
CA SER A 99 -3.44 11.45 4.34
C SER A 99 -2.03 11.86 4.72
N ALA A 100 -1.14 11.82 3.73
CA ALA A 100 0.23 12.25 3.81
C ALA A 100 0.48 13.38 2.80
N LYS A 101 1.15 14.44 3.24
CA LYS A 101 1.62 15.54 2.41
C LYS A 101 2.96 16.05 2.90
N LYS A 102 3.99 15.98 2.06
CA LYS A 102 5.37 16.33 2.41
C LYS A 102 5.83 15.56 3.64
N LYS A 103 6.00 16.24 4.78
CA LYS A 103 6.42 15.65 6.07
C LYS A 103 5.30 15.50 7.10
N ASN A 104 4.04 15.72 6.71
CA ASN A 104 2.90 15.66 7.62
C ASN A 104 1.95 14.54 7.23
N ALA A 105 1.57 13.72 8.20
CA ALA A 105 0.61 12.65 8.04
C ALA A 105 -0.54 12.80 9.04
N VAL A 106 -1.73 12.38 8.60
CA VAL A 106 -2.94 12.34 9.41
C VAL A 106 -3.61 10.99 9.21
N LEU A 107 -3.72 10.23 10.30
CA LEU A 107 -4.53 9.02 10.39
C LEU A 107 -5.87 9.38 11.06
N SER A 108 -6.98 9.11 10.38
CA SER A 108 -8.31 9.17 10.98
C SER A 108 -8.84 7.76 11.17
N ILE A 109 -9.04 7.35 12.43
CA ILE A 109 -9.43 5.98 12.81
C ILE A 109 -10.25 6.05 14.10
N GLU A 110 -11.31 5.26 14.21
CA GLU A 110 -12.16 5.18 15.43
C GLU A 110 -12.62 6.55 15.97
N GLY A 111 -12.98 7.48 15.08
CA GLY A 111 -13.40 8.84 15.44
C GLY A 111 -12.28 9.76 15.93
N LYS A 112 -11.03 9.28 15.98
CA LYS A 112 -9.84 10.06 16.34
C LYS A 112 -9.13 10.56 15.08
N LYS A 113 -8.45 11.70 15.21
CA LYS A 113 -7.50 12.22 14.23
C LYS A 113 -6.13 12.30 14.89
N ILE A 114 -5.20 11.50 14.38
CA ILE A 114 -3.83 11.40 14.90
C ILE A 114 -2.94 12.05 13.86
N LYS A 115 -2.19 13.08 14.28
CA LYS A 115 -1.26 13.81 13.42
C LYS A 115 0.15 13.38 13.79
N SER A 116 0.98 13.14 12.79
CA SER A 116 2.40 12.88 13.00
C SER A 116 3.23 13.54 11.92
N SER A 117 4.49 13.82 12.25
CA SER A 117 5.52 13.97 11.24
C SER A 117 5.82 12.61 10.62
N PHE A 118 6.14 12.58 9.34
CA PHE A 118 6.58 11.35 8.69
C PHE A 118 7.69 11.63 7.68
N ASP A 119 8.44 10.59 7.36
CA ASP A 119 9.51 10.62 6.38
C ASP A 119 9.13 9.73 5.18
N TRP A 120 9.44 10.23 3.98
CA TRP A 120 9.49 9.41 2.76
C TRP A 120 10.89 8.82 2.69
N LEU A 121 11.01 7.52 2.87
CA LEU A 121 12.28 6.82 2.79
C LEU A 121 12.40 6.24 1.38
N ALA A 122 13.36 6.73 0.61
CA ALA A 122 13.82 6.03 -0.59
C ALA A 122 14.63 4.81 -0.15
N GLU A 123 14.28 3.62 -0.65
CA GLU A 123 15.06 2.38 -0.42
C GLU A 123 16.33 2.33 -1.27
#